data_AF-A0A8X6Q7X8-F1
#
_entry.id   AF-A0A8X6Q7X8-F1
#
_cell.length_a   1.000
_cell.length_b   1.000
_cell.length_c   1.000
_cell.angle_alpha   90.00
_cell.angle_beta   90.00
_cell.angle_gamma   90.00
#
_symmetry.space_group_name_H-M   'P 1'
#
loop_
_entity.id
_entity.type
_entity.pdbx_description
1 polymer ?
#
loop_
_entity_poly.entity_id
_entity_poly.type
_entity_poly.pdbx_seq_one_letter_code
_entity_poly.pdbx_strand_id
1 'polypeptide(L)'
;MSNREEGDKHLTGLHVLLEASYGQFTSFPDIQSSALNSIINCVSINSLKVDTQNSFIQQRTTYRSIDEWLNKMYKNVQFKNGIVILFNIVFVKKPLVQDSVRALACRALCGLARSEYVKDIMSKLPLVVSGKLLDLVKQPLIQDKAHHAIFCKYVYELIRLIFGASASIHYESSLFGINKSEIAEKTKISYHEEQLLQLILNHLHKKGFNDTVAVLQKEMSKKCQISCNIPVVNSTTFPCKKIPIVSSACRSFGNSKVFRSTSFDSFSRITPIPSIPVTLAAASNKMEVSTMRQNIFNPSKEFQTYTSLDSIVTEYLRKQHAMCKNPMLACPPFDLYAIHKCPEPKNTRNADGNFLVRFQKQQMSYQNGGYGGAALDKKLIYSRYRPIRSFRAEIIGFTACSFMNCLDNGPQPRIMVGTREFIGLSKLRLYNINTGKQELSKDSQLRTITNIESSKHNSLFITSNCGRMGSSELWNTKGNFQKLFHFTGVRHIEFGKRMSSRMVGTKQNAAIVFDTVTCEEVDTYNTVNVGNGYVGNRATFDYSDELILSDGVLWDIRSRNIIHKLDKFNSSFNGLFHPNGREIVCNTEIVSFLSFRL
;
A
#
# COMPACT_ATOMS: atom_id res chain seq x y z
N MET A 1 -12.06 36.02 43.81
CA MET A 1 -11.72 36.93 42.70
C MET A 1 -10.89 36.15 41.71
N SER A 2 -11.52 35.80 40.59
CA SER A 2 -10.96 35.05 39.47
C SER A 2 -10.04 35.96 38.66
N ASN A 3 -8.77 35.61 38.51
CA ASN A 3 -7.97 36.12 37.40
C ASN A 3 -7.45 34.94 36.58
N ARG A 4 -7.90 34.98 35.33
CA ARG A 4 -7.41 34.20 34.19
C ARG A 4 -5.94 34.54 33.98
N GLU A 5 -5.09 33.55 34.11
CA GLU A 5 -3.83 33.49 33.37
C GLU A 5 -3.91 32.23 32.50
N GLU A 6 -4.78 32.28 31.49
CA GLU A 6 -4.63 31.42 30.31
C GLU A 6 -3.33 31.86 29.64
N GLY A 7 -2.26 31.07 29.83
CA GLY A 7 -0.96 31.32 29.23
C GLY A 7 -1.10 31.57 27.73
N ASP A 8 -0.57 32.72 27.31
CA ASP A 8 -0.57 33.19 25.93
C ASP A 8 -0.17 32.06 24.97
N LYS A 9 -1.17 31.53 24.28
CA LYS A 9 -0.94 30.95 22.95
C LYS A 9 -0.24 32.06 22.19
N HIS A 10 0.99 31.86 21.72
CA HIS A 10 1.51 32.70 20.65
C HIS A 10 0.63 32.44 19.40
N LEU A 11 -0.53 33.08 19.37
CA LEU A 11 -1.47 33.17 18.27
C LEU A 11 -0.77 33.99 17.19
N THR A 12 0.08 33.31 16.42
CA THR A 12 0.61 33.86 15.18
C THR A 12 -0.59 34.25 14.30
N GLY A 13 -0.58 35.42 13.67
CA GLY A 13 -1.70 35.88 12.83
C GLY A 13 -2.14 34.85 11.79
N LEU A 14 -1.21 34.04 11.27
CA LEU A 14 -1.52 32.94 10.36
C LEU A 14 -2.39 31.84 10.97
N HIS A 15 -2.20 31.49 12.24
CA HIS A 15 -3.03 30.51 12.96
C HIS A 15 -4.47 31.03 13.09
N VAL A 16 -4.61 32.32 13.42
CA VAL A 16 -5.92 32.98 13.49
C VAL A 16 -6.62 32.93 12.13
N LEU A 17 -5.88 33.23 11.05
CA LEU A 17 -6.41 33.16 9.69
C LEU A 17 -6.84 31.73 9.31
N LEU A 18 -6.06 30.71 9.66
CA LEU A 18 -6.39 29.31 9.38
C LEU A 18 -7.63 28.85 10.16
N GLU A 19 -7.73 29.16 11.45
CA GLU A 19 -8.92 28.83 12.25
C GLU A 19 -10.17 29.63 11.82
N ALA A 20 -10.01 30.89 11.42
CA ALA A 20 -11.08 31.70 10.84
C ALA A 20 -11.56 31.11 9.50
N SER A 21 -10.63 30.66 8.64
CA SER A 21 -10.98 30.00 7.37
C SER A 21 -11.72 28.68 7.56
N TYR A 22 -11.44 27.95 8.64
CA TYR A 22 -12.12 26.70 8.98
C TYR A 22 -13.54 26.92 9.55
N GLY A 23 -13.84 28.13 10.03
CA GLY A 23 -15.13 28.45 10.66
C GLY A 23 -15.22 28.07 12.14
N GLN A 24 -14.07 28.01 12.85
CA GLN A 24 -14.03 27.67 14.26
C GLN A 24 -14.53 28.80 15.17
N PHE A 25 -14.33 30.06 14.76
CA PHE A 25 -14.76 31.24 15.52
C PHE A 25 -16.12 31.79 15.06
N THR A 26 -16.38 31.79 13.75
CA THR A 26 -17.62 32.29 13.15
C THR A 26 -17.96 31.49 11.88
N SER A 27 -19.24 31.17 11.70
CA SER A 27 -19.72 30.35 10.57
C SER A 27 -20.09 31.16 9.32
N PHE A 28 -19.72 32.45 9.26
CA PHE A 28 -20.11 33.33 8.16
C PHE A 28 -19.19 33.14 6.93
N PRO A 29 -19.75 32.86 5.73
CA PRO A 29 -18.97 32.63 4.51
C PRO A 29 -18.04 33.80 4.11
N ASP A 30 -18.42 35.05 4.41
CA ASP A 30 -17.63 36.24 4.06
C ASP A 30 -16.32 36.35 4.85
N ILE A 31 -16.37 35.97 6.13
CA ILE A 31 -15.19 35.95 7.01
C ILE A 31 -14.24 34.83 6.57
N GLN A 32 -14.78 33.65 6.25
CA GLN A 32 -14.01 32.53 5.72
C GLN A 32 -13.33 32.91 4.40
N SER A 33 -14.07 33.56 3.49
CA SER A 33 -13.56 34.02 2.19
C SER A 33 -12.46 35.07 2.35
N SER A 34 -12.62 36.01 3.28
CA SER A 34 -11.62 37.06 3.56
C SER A 34 -10.34 36.49 4.17
N ALA A 35 -10.47 35.54 5.10
CA ALA A 35 -9.33 34.82 5.68
C ALA A 35 -8.58 34.01 4.61
N LEU A 36 -9.29 33.27 3.75
CA LEU A 36 -8.69 32.51 2.65
C LEU A 36 -7.99 33.42 1.63
N ASN A 37 -8.57 34.56 1.26
CA ASN A 37 -7.92 35.53 0.37
C ASN A 37 -6.62 36.09 0.96
N SER A 38 -6.60 36.34 2.27
CA SER A 38 -5.38 36.76 2.97
C SER A 38 -4.29 35.70 2.90
N ILE A 39 -4.64 34.42 3.08
CA ILE A 39 -3.72 33.28 2.93
C ILE A 39 -3.25 33.14 1.48
N ILE A 40 -4.15 33.27 0.50
CA ILE A 40 -3.84 33.21 -0.93
C ILE A 40 -2.79 34.27 -1.28
N ASN A 41 -2.96 35.51 -0.82
CA ASN A 41 -2.01 36.59 -1.09
C ASN A 41 -0.63 36.33 -0.48
N CYS A 42 -0.57 35.64 0.67
CA CYS A 42 0.70 35.28 1.32
C CYS A 42 1.43 34.14 0.60
N VAL A 43 0.69 33.19 0.02
CA VAL A 43 1.23 31.95 -0.54
C VAL A 43 1.45 32.06 -2.05
N SER A 44 0.55 32.77 -2.72
CA SER A 44 0.53 33.00 -4.16
C SER A 44 0.93 34.45 -4.42
N ILE A 45 2.23 34.73 -4.30
CA ILE A 45 2.75 35.91 -4.99
C ILE A 45 2.57 35.58 -6.48
N ASN A 46 1.53 36.16 -7.09
CA ASN A 46 1.58 36.39 -8.51
C ASN A 46 2.85 37.20 -8.69
N SER A 47 3.82 36.66 -9.43
CA SER A 47 4.82 37.49 -10.08
C SER A 47 4.01 38.60 -10.74
N LEU A 48 3.99 39.79 -10.12
CA LEU A 48 3.59 41.00 -10.80
C LEU A 48 4.40 40.91 -12.08
N LYS A 49 3.71 40.80 -13.21
CA LYS A 49 4.33 41.01 -14.52
C LYS A 49 4.77 42.46 -14.48
N VAL A 50 5.92 42.72 -13.87
CA VAL A 50 6.60 43.99 -13.93
C VAL A 50 7.22 43.97 -15.31
N ASP A 51 6.63 44.75 -16.20
CA ASP A 51 7.15 44.94 -17.53
C ASP A 51 8.63 45.31 -17.44
N THR A 52 9.41 44.52 -18.16
CA THR A 52 10.83 44.69 -18.45
C THR A 52 11.15 46.16 -18.69
N GLN A 53 11.97 46.78 -17.84
CA GLN A 53 13.30 47.34 -18.16
C GLN A 53 13.96 47.87 -16.87
N ASN A 54 15.26 47.57 -16.72
CA ASN A 54 16.26 48.12 -15.80
C ASN A 54 16.52 47.42 -14.43
N SER A 55 17.82 47.12 -14.24
CA SER A 55 18.55 46.69 -13.03
C SER A 55 18.69 45.18 -12.71
N PHE A 56 19.46 44.46 -13.52
CA PHE A 56 19.78 43.01 -13.36
C PHE A 56 20.50 42.60 -12.05
N ILE A 57 21.10 43.54 -11.30
CA ILE A 57 21.91 43.22 -10.11
C ILE A 57 21.10 43.41 -8.80
N GLN A 58 20.23 44.42 -8.71
CA GLN A 58 19.32 44.60 -7.56
C GLN A 58 18.13 43.63 -7.57
N GLN A 59 17.67 43.21 -8.76
CA GLN A 59 16.59 42.23 -8.90
C GLN A 59 16.96 40.85 -8.32
N ARG A 60 18.20 40.38 -8.52
CA ARG A 60 18.62 39.07 -8.01
C ARG A 60 18.60 38.98 -6.47
N THR A 61 18.87 40.07 -5.76
CA THR A 61 18.84 40.10 -4.29
C THR A 61 17.40 40.17 -3.75
N THR A 62 16.50 40.93 -4.39
CA THR A 62 15.08 40.98 -4.00
C THR A 62 14.34 39.68 -4.32
N TYR A 63 14.61 39.03 -5.45
CA TYR A 63 14.02 37.72 -5.77
C TYR A 63 14.48 36.63 -4.80
N ARG A 64 15.77 36.56 -4.43
CA ARG A 64 16.24 35.65 -3.37
C ARG A 64 15.56 35.91 -2.03
N SER A 65 15.38 37.17 -1.65
CA SER A 65 14.69 37.55 -0.42
C SER A 65 13.19 37.16 -0.42
N ILE A 66 12.52 37.24 -1.58
CA ILE A 66 11.12 36.84 -1.74
C ILE A 66 10.98 35.31 -1.67
N ASP A 67 11.86 34.57 -2.35
CA ASP A 67 11.87 33.10 -2.30
C ASP A 67 12.16 32.58 -0.89
N GLU A 68 13.10 33.21 -0.17
CA GLU A 68 13.35 32.91 1.24
C GLU A 68 12.15 33.20 2.14
N TRP A 69 11.45 34.32 1.90
CA TRP A 69 10.23 34.66 2.63
C TRP A 69 9.08 33.70 2.33
N LEU A 70 8.88 33.33 1.06
CA LEU A 70 7.90 32.33 0.63
C LEU A 70 8.19 30.97 1.26
N ASN A 71 9.45 30.55 1.28
CA ASN A 71 9.86 29.31 1.95
C ASN A 71 9.58 29.35 3.45
N LYS A 72 9.81 30.50 4.12
CA LYS A 72 9.42 30.70 5.53
C LYS A 72 7.90 30.64 5.70
N MET A 73 7.13 31.25 4.79
CA MET A 73 5.68 31.22 4.81
C MET A 73 5.13 29.80 4.62
N TYR A 74 5.63 29.05 3.64
CA TYR A 74 5.25 27.66 3.40
C TYR A 74 5.54 26.77 4.61
N LYS A 75 6.73 26.92 5.22
CA LYS A 75 7.08 26.23 6.46
C LYS A 75 6.16 26.62 7.62
N ASN A 76 5.78 27.88 7.75
CA ASN A 76 4.85 28.33 8.80
C ASN A 76 3.43 27.78 8.60
N VAL A 77 2.91 27.79 7.37
CA VAL A 77 1.61 27.18 7.04
C VAL A 77 1.62 25.69 7.37
N GLN A 78 2.69 25.00 6.97
CA GLN A 78 2.90 23.58 7.30
C GLN A 78 2.95 23.37 8.81
N PHE A 79 3.77 24.15 9.51
CA PHE A 79 3.94 24.04 10.95
C PHE A 79 2.63 24.24 11.73
N LYS A 80 1.65 24.92 11.15
CA LYS A 80 0.31 25.11 11.73
C LYS A 80 -0.75 24.15 11.17
N ASN A 81 -0.33 23.04 10.55
CA ASN A 81 -1.21 22.04 9.92
C ASN A 81 -2.14 22.61 8.83
N GLY A 82 -1.74 23.72 8.20
CA GLY A 82 -2.57 24.46 7.26
C GLY A 82 -2.99 23.65 6.03
N ILE A 83 -2.14 22.73 5.56
CA ILE A 83 -2.47 21.84 4.41
C ILE A 83 -3.72 21.00 4.72
N VAL A 84 -3.76 20.40 5.91
CA VAL A 84 -4.86 19.52 6.33
C VAL A 84 -6.13 20.32 6.61
N ILE A 85 -6.00 21.50 7.21
CA ILE A 85 -7.13 22.43 7.42
C ILE A 85 -7.76 22.80 6.07
N LEU A 86 -6.94 23.20 5.08
CA LEU A 86 -7.41 23.56 3.74
C LEU A 86 -8.06 22.38 3.01
N PHE A 87 -7.47 21.17 3.09
CA PHE A 87 -8.10 19.97 2.53
C PHE A 87 -9.42 19.63 3.21
N ASN A 88 -9.52 19.78 4.54
CA ASN A 88 -10.78 19.59 5.23
C ASN A 88 -11.85 20.55 4.71
N ILE A 89 -11.53 21.83 4.47
CA ILE A 89 -12.47 22.79 3.87
C ILE A 89 -12.96 22.32 2.48
N VAL A 90 -12.07 21.76 1.66
CA VAL A 90 -12.42 21.22 0.32
C VAL A 90 -13.33 19.98 0.40
N PHE A 91 -13.10 19.10 1.37
CA PHE A 91 -13.77 17.79 1.47
C PHE A 91 -14.99 17.74 2.41
N VAL A 92 -15.27 18.80 3.19
CA VAL A 92 -16.44 18.86 4.09
C VAL A 92 -17.74 18.90 3.26
N LYS A 93 -18.53 17.83 3.37
CA LYS A 93 -19.88 17.71 2.79
C LYS A 93 -20.97 18.31 3.70
N LYS A 94 -20.77 19.54 4.21
CA LYS A 94 -21.82 20.25 4.95
C LYS A 94 -22.56 21.20 3.99
N PRO A 95 -23.90 21.28 4.03
CA PRO A 95 -24.70 22.12 3.14
C PRO A 95 -24.50 23.64 3.33
N LEU A 96 -23.66 24.05 4.28
CA LEU A 96 -23.38 25.46 4.61
C LEU A 96 -22.08 25.99 3.97
N VAL A 97 -21.24 25.13 3.38
CA VAL A 97 -20.01 25.56 2.69
C VAL A 97 -20.30 25.78 1.21
N GLN A 98 -20.39 27.05 0.81
CA GLN A 98 -20.56 27.43 -0.59
C GLN A 98 -19.35 26.98 -1.44
N ASP A 99 -19.60 26.65 -2.71
CA ASP A 99 -18.56 26.28 -3.69
C ASP A 99 -17.50 27.37 -3.85
N SER A 100 -17.85 28.62 -3.54
CA SER A 100 -16.95 29.78 -3.46
C SER A 100 -15.81 29.57 -2.45
N VAL A 101 -16.12 29.10 -1.22
CA VAL A 101 -15.13 28.83 -0.17
C VAL A 101 -14.24 27.64 -0.54
N ARG A 102 -14.84 26.60 -1.14
CA ARG A 102 -14.09 25.43 -1.65
C ARG A 102 -13.11 25.83 -2.76
N ALA A 103 -13.53 26.70 -3.67
CA ALA A 103 -12.69 27.23 -4.74
C ALA A 103 -11.51 28.03 -4.20
N LEU A 104 -11.73 28.90 -3.21
CA LEU A 104 -10.67 29.67 -2.56
C LEU A 104 -9.68 28.78 -1.80
N ALA A 105 -10.17 27.77 -1.09
CA ALA A 105 -9.30 26.79 -0.43
C ALA A 105 -8.44 26.01 -1.44
N CYS A 106 -9.03 25.56 -2.56
CA CYS A 106 -8.28 24.93 -3.66
C CYS A 106 -7.24 25.87 -4.27
N ARG A 107 -7.55 27.15 -4.45
CA ARG A 107 -6.59 28.15 -4.94
C ARG A 107 -5.43 28.35 -3.98
N ALA A 108 -5.69 28.40 -2.67
CA ALA A 108 -4.63 28.45 -1.65
C ALA A 108 -3.73 27.21 -1.70
N LEU A 109 -4.31 26.02 -1.89
CA LEU A 109 -3.57 24.77 -2.08
C LEU A 109 -2.71 24.80 -3.35
N CYS A 110 -3.20 25.36 -4.46
CA CYS A 110 -2.41 25.54 -5.69
C CYS A 110 -1.18 26.43 -5.45
N GLY A 111 -1.34 27.50 -4.67
CA GLY A 111 -0.22 28.34 -4.25
C GLY A 111 0.83 27.57 -3.45
N LEU A 112 0.39 26.74 -2.50
CA LEU A 112 1.29 25.92 -1.67
C LEU A 112 1.98 24.82 -2.48
N ALA A 113 1.30 24.25 -3.47
CA ALA A 113 1.81 23.19 -4.35
C ALA A 113 2.97 23.64 -5.27
N ARG A 114 3.35 24.92 -5.26
CA ARG A 114 4.58 25.42 -5.89
C ARG A 114 5.85 24.94 -5.16
N SER A 115 5.75 24.64 -3.87
CA SER A 115 6.84 24.01 -3.12
C SER A 115 6.91 22.52 -3.45
N GLU A 116 8.08 22.04 -3.89
CA GLU A 116 8.30 20.61 -4.19
C GLU A 116 7.99 19.69 -3.00
N TYR A 117 8.29 20.16 -1.79
CA TYR A 117 8.05 19.42 -0.56
C TYR A 117 6.54 19.28 -0.27
N VAL A 118 5.80 20.38 -0.39
CA VAL A 118 4.35 20.36 -0.21
C VAL A 118 3.67 19.54 -1.31
N LYS A 119 4.16 19.66 -2.54
CA LYS A 119 3.72 18.86 -3.68
C LYS A 119 3.86 17.36 -3.41
N ASP A 120 5.00 16.93 -2.86
CA ASP A 120 5.22 15.53 -2.47
C ASP A 120 4.21 15.08 -1.41
N ILE A 121 3.97 15.91 -0.39
CA ILE A 121 2.96 15.62 0.64
C ILE A 121 1.56 15.45 0.01
N MET A 122 1.13 16.44 -0.78
CA MET A 122 -0.18 16.43 -1.40
C MET A 122 -0.39 15.24 -2.34
N SER A 123 0.68 14.81 -3.05
CA SER A 123 0.63 13.67 -3.97
C SER A 123 0.34 12.34 -3.29
N LYS A 124 0.65 12.22 -1.99
CA LYS A 124 0.54 10.98 -1.21
C LYS A 124 -0.65 10.98 -0.26
N LEU A 125 -1.38 12.09 -0.16
CA LEU A 125 -2.60 12.16 0.64
C LEU A 125 -3.63 11.15 0.09
N PRO A 126 -4.20 10.26 0.93
CA PRO A 126 -5.16 9.26 0.49
C PRO A 126 -6.37 9.85 -0.23
N LEU A 127 -6.77 11.07 0.12
CA LEU A 127 -7.90 11.77 -0.49
C LEU A 127 -7.65 12.19 -1.95
N VAL A 128 -6.39 12.47 -2.31
CA VAL A 128 -5.98 12.84 -3.67
C VAL A 128 -5.70 11.58 -4.49
N VAL A 129 -5.00 10.61 -3.90
CA VAL A 129 -4.66 9.32 -4.53
C VAL A 129 -5.91 8.49 -4.82
N SER A 130 -6.93 8.52 -3.95
CA SER A 130 -8.14 7.73 -4.13
C SER A 130 -9.14 8.29 -5.15
N GLY A 131 -8.80 9.37 -5.86
CA GLY A 131 -9.70 10.00 -6.85
C GLY A 131 -10.91 10.73 -6.26
N LYS A 132 -11.02 10.86 -4.94
CA LYS A 132 -12.16 11.55 -4.28
C LYS A 132 -12.25 13.03 -4.66
N LEU A 133 -11.12 13.65 -4.99
CA LEU A 133 -11.08 15.02 -5.50
C LEU A 133 -11.82 15.15 -6.85
N LEU A 134 -11.75 14.13 -7.71
CA LEU A 134 -12.48 14.07 -8.98
C LEU A 134 -13.96 13.73 -8.79
N ASP A 135 -14.30 12.96 -7.76
CA ASP A 135 -15.70 12.73 -7.39
C ASP A 135 -16.41 14.04 -7.00
N LEU A 136 -15.70 14.98 -6.35
CA LEU A 136 -16.21 16.31 -6.04
C LEU A 136 -16.42 17.20 -7.27
N VAL A 137 -15.68 16.97 -8.37
CA VAL A 137 -15.88 17.67 -9.65
C VAL A 137 -17.16 17.19 -10.33
N LYS A 138 -17.47 15.89 -10.21
CA LYS A 138 -18.65 15.25 -10.81
C LYS A 138 -19.97 15.57 -10.09
N GLN A 139 -19.92 15.95 -8.81
CA GLN A 139 -21.11 16.23 -7.99
C GLN A 139 -21.11 17.69 -7.48
N PRO A 140 -21.77 18.63 -8.17
CA PRO A 140 -22.02 19.96 -7.61
C PRO A 140 -22.91 19.84 -6.36
N LEU A 141 -22.54 20.51 -5.27
CA LEU A 141 -23.33 20.48 -4.02
C LEU A 141 -24.48 21.50 -4.04
N ILE A 142 -24.42 22.53 -4.90
CA ILE A 142 -25.38 23.63 -5.00
C ILE A 142 -25.66 23.95 -6.49
N GLN A 143 -26.85 24.48 -6.79
CA GLN A 143 -27.35 24.82 -8.14
C GLN A 143 -26.56 25.95 -8.86
N ASP A 144 -25.62 26.62 -8.19
CA ASP A 144 -24.82 27.72 -8.76
C ASP A 144 -23.66 27.21 -9.63
N LYS A 145 -23.94 27.05 -10.92
CA LYS A 145 -22.99 26.56 -11.93
C LYS A 145 -21.70 27.39 -12.03
N ALA A 146 -21.74 28.69 -11.71
CA ALA A 146 -20.60 29.60 -11.88
C ALA A 146 -19.48 29.35 -10.86
N HIS A 147 -19.80 29.23 -9.57
CA HIS A 147 -18.80 29.00 -8.52
C HIS A 147 -18.22 27.57 -8.59
N HIS A 148 -19.05 26.60 -8.97
CA HIS A 148 -18.58 25.24 -9.24
C HIS A 148 -17.59 25.18 -10.41
N ALA A 149 -17.81 25.95 -11.49
CA ALA A 149 -16.86 26.02 -12.60
C ALA A 149 -15.49 26.56 -12.17
N ILE A 150 -15.47 27.58 -11.30
CA ILE A 150 -14.24 28.14 -10.72
C ILE A 150 -13.54 27.10 -9.82
N PHE A 151 -14.31 26.37 -9.01
CA PHE A 151 -13.78 25.26 -8.20
C PHE A 151 -13.13 24.18 -9.08
N CYS A 152 -13.83 23.71 -10.11
CA CYS A 152 -13.33 22.71 -11.06
C CYS A 152 -12.01 23.17 -11.70
N LYS A 153 -11.92 24.44 -12.12
CA LYS A 153 -10.69 25.01 -12.69
C LYS A 153 -9.50 24.86 -11.74
N TYR A 154 -9.65 25.23 -10.47
CA TYR A 154 -8.56 25.12 -9.49
C TYR A 154 -8.25 23.68 -9.10
N VAL A 155 -9.23 22.77 -9.12
CA VAL A 155 -8.99 21.33 -8.91
C VAL A 155 -8.10 20.77 -10.03
N TYR A 156 -8.40 21.07 -11.29
CA TYR A 156 -7.57 20.63 -12.41
C TYR A 156 -6.18 21.26 -12.39
N GLU A 157 -6.07 22.53 -12.02
CA GLU A 157 -4.79 23.22 -11.82
C GLU A 157 -3.96 22.53 -10.72
N LEU A 158 -4.57 22.19 -9.58
CA LEU A 158 -3.92 21.48 -8.49
C LEU A 158 -3.43 20.09 -8.92
N ILE A 159 -4.26 19.32 -9.61
CA ILE A 159 -3.89 17.99 -10.15
C ILE A 159 -2.71 18.13 -11.10
N ARG A 160 -2.73 19.11 -12.00
CA ARG A 160 -1.64 19.39 -12.93
C ARG A 160 -0.35 19.78 -12.21
N LEU A 161 -0.44 20.57 -11.14
CA LEU A 161 0.71 20.94 -10.32
C LEU A 161 1.29 19.73 -9.58
N ILE A 162 0.46 18.86 -9.02
CA ILE A 162 0.88 17.70 -8.24
C ILE A 162 1.43 16.56 -9.11
N PHE A 163 0.75 16.22 -10.19
CA PHE A 163 1.06 15.03 -11.01
C PHE A 163 1.71 15.36 -12.36
N GLY A 164 1.83 16.65 -12.72
CA GLY A 164 2.43 17.09 -13.98
C GLY A 164 1.45 17.16 -15.16
N ALA A 165 1.91 17.75 -16.27
CA ALA A 165 1.10 17.96 -17.48
C ALA A 165 0.63 16.65 -18.13
N SER A 166 1.44 15.58 -18.02
CA SER A 166 1.13 14.23 -18.50
C SER A 166 0.19 13.43 -17.58
N ALA A 167 -0.38 14.04 -16.54
CA ALA A 167 -1.40 13.39 -15.71
C ALA A 167 -2.79 14.02 -15.89
N SER A 168 -2.86 15.25 -16.41
CA SER A 168 -4.12 15.98 -16.65
C SER A 168 -5.01 15.34 -17.72
N ILE A 169 -4.41 14.60 -18.67
CA ILE A 169 -5.13 13.85 -19.72
C ILE A 169 -5.36 12.40 -19.28
N HIS A 170 -4.56 11.89 -18.34
CA HIS A 170 -4.44 10.46 -18.03
C HIS A 170 -5.20 10.00 -16.79
N TYR A 171 -5.75 10.92 -15.99
CA TYR A 171 -6.61 10.56 -14.85
C TYR A 171 -8.05 10.22 -15.26
N GLU A 172 -8.50 10.63 -16.45
CA GLU A 172 -9.80 10.20 -17.02
C GLU A 172 -9.75 8.77 -17.60
N SER A 173 -8.57 8.22 -17.87
CA SER A 173 -8.44 6.89 -18.48
C SER A 173 -7.08 6.30 -18.11
N SER A 174 -7.11 5.35 -17.18
CA SER A 174 -5.94 4.59 -16.72
C SER A 174 -4.99 4.27 -17.87
N LEU A 175 -3.74 4.72 -17.78
CA LEU A 175 -2.64 4.41 -18.72
C LEU A 175 -2.53 2.91 -19.07
N PHE A 176 -3.00 2.04 -18.18
CA PHE A 176 -3.06 0.60 -18.40
C PHE A 176 -4.21 0.14 -19.30
N GLY A 177 -5.30 0.89 -19.46
CA GLY A 177 -6.45 0.52 -20.29
C GLY A 177 -6.21 0.78 -21.78
N ILE A 178 -5.57 1.90 -22.12
CA ILE A 178 -5.39 2.35 -23.51
C ILE A 178 -4.47 1.39 -24.27
N ASN A 179 -3.32 1.02 -23.69
CA ASN A 179 -2.39 0.07 -24.32
C ASN A 179 -3.00 -1.35 -24.40
N LYS A 180 -3.84 -1.76 -23.44
CA LYS A 180 -4.53 -3.06 -23.47
C LYS A 180 -5.55 -3.15 -24.59
N SER A 181 -6.37 -2.12 -24.76
CA SER A 181 -7.35 -2.06 -25.84
C SER A 181 -6.65 -2.03 -27.20
N GLU A 182 -5.57 -1.26 -27.34
CA GLU A 182 -4.79 -1.21 -28.58
C GLU A 182 -4.11 -2.55 -28.91
N ILE A 183 -3.53 -3.22 -27.91
CA ILE A 183 -2.98 -4.58 -28.07
C ILE A 183 -4.10 -5.55 -28.49
N ALA A 184 -5.25 -5.51 -27.81
CA ALA A 184 -6.38 -6.39 -28.10
C ALA A 184 -6.96 -6.18 -29.52
N GLU A 185 -7.01 -4.95 -29.99
CA GLU A 185 -7.43 -4.62 -31.36
C GLU A 185 -6.43 -5.14 -32.40
N LYS A 186 -5.13 -5.04 -32.12
CA LYS A 186 -4.05 -5.51 -33.01
C LYS A 186 -3.85 -7.03 -32.98
N THR A 187 -4.40 -7.74 -32.00
CA THR A 187 -4.28 -9.21 -31.92
C THR A 187 -5.05 -9.91 -33.04
N LYS A 188 -4.37 -10.84 -33.72
CA LYS A 188 -5.03 -11.78 -34.63
C LYS A 188 -5.67 -12.90 -33.81
N ILE A 189 -7.00 -12.92 -33.75
CA ILE A 189 -7.75 -13.95 -33.03
C ILE A 189 -8.00 -15.13 -33.96
N SER A 190 -7.53 -16.30 -33.56
CA SER A 190 -7.87 -17.59 -34.15
C SER A 190 -8.57 -18.46 -33.12
N TYR A 191 -9.48 -19.32 -33.53
CA TYR A 191 -10.18 -20.27 -32.67
C TYR A 191 -10.29 -21.63 -33.37
N HIS A 192 -10.62 -22.67 -32.61
CA HIS A 192 -10.78 -24.02 -33.17
C HIS A 192 -12.11 -24.14 -33.93
N GLU A 193 -12.05 -24.34 -35.26
CA GLU A 193 -13.24 -24.50 -36.11
C GLU A 193 -14.14 -25.67 -35.66
N GLU A 194 -13.53 -26.77 -35.20
CA GLU A 194 -14.24 -27.95 -34.71
C GLU A 194 -15.19 -27.61 -33.55
N GLN A 195 -14.74 -26.73 -32.64
CA GLN A 195 -15.54 -26.32 -31.50
C GLN A 195 -16.73 -25.45 -31.92
N LEU A 196 -16.52 -24.56 -32.90
CA LEU A 196 -17.60 -23.72 -33.45
C LEU A 196 -18.65 -24.59 -34.14
N LEU A 197 -18.18 -25.54 -34.95
CA LEU A 197 -19.01 -26.51 -35.65
C LEU A 197 -19.84 -27.34 -34.65
N GLN A 198 -19.22 -27.83 -33.57
CA GLN A 198 -19.92 -28.56 -32.52
C GLN A 198 -20.95 -27.68 -31.77
N LEU A 199 -20.68 -26.39 -31.58
CA LEU A 199 -21.66 -25.44 -31.03
C LEU A 199 -22.86 -25.23 -31.98
N ILE A 200 -22.61 -25.15 -33.30
CA ILE A 200 -23.66 -25.08 -34.33
C ILE A 200 -24.51 -26.35 -34.31
N LEU A 201 -23.88 -27.53 -34.23
CA LEU A 201 -24.57 -28.81 -34.14
C LEU A 201 -25.50 -28.85 -32.91
N ASN A 202 -24.99 -28.44 -31.75
CA ASN A 202 -25.80 -28.35 -30.52
C ASN A 202 -26.96 -27.35 -30.65
N HIS A 203 -26.77 -26.25 -31.38
CA HIS A 203 -27.82 -25.27 -31.65
C HIS A 203 -28.91 -25.85 -32.56
N LEU A 204 -28.53 -26.51 -33.65
CA LEU A 204 -29.44 -27.15 -34.61
C LEU A 204 -30.24 -28.28 -33.95
N HIS A 205 -29.59 -29.09 -33.12
CA HIS A 205 -30.26 -30.14 -32.35
C HIS A 205 -31.31 -29.56 -31.39
N LYS A 206 -31.00 -28.45 -30.69
CA LYS A 206 -31.98 -27.75 -29.84
C LYS A 206 -33.15 -27.15 -30.61
N LYS A 207 -32.97 -26.84 -31.90
CA LYS A 207 -34.00 -26.30 -32.78
C LYS A 207 -34.83 -27.40 -33.47
N GLY A 208 -34.49 -28.69 -33.27
CA GLY A 208 -35.22 -29.83 -33.83
C GLY A 208 -34.82 -30.24 -35.25
N PHE A 209 -33.72 -29.71 -35.78
CA PHE A 209 -33.22 -30.02 -37.12
C PHE A 209 -32.36 -31.31 -37.13
N ASN A 210 -33.00 -32.45 -36.85
CA ASN A 210 -32.29 -33.71 -36.59
C ASN A 210 -31.62 -34.31 -37.85
N ASP A 211 -32.26 -34.20 -39.02
CA ASP A 211 -31.71 -34.75 -40.27
C ASP A 211 -30.45 -33.99 -40.70
N THR A 212 -30.48 -32.66 -40.60
CA THR A 212 -29.35 -31.78 -40.89
C THR A 212 -28.21 -31.98 -39.90
N VAL A 213 -28.52 -32.21 -38.61
CA VAL A 213 -27.52 -32.57 -37.59
C VAL A 213 -26.81 -33.88 -37.95
N ALA A 214 -27.55 -34.92 -38.36
CA ALA A 214 -26.96 -36.21 -38.73
C ALA A 214 -26.02 -36.10 -39.95
N VAL A 215 -26.43 -35.32 -40.96
CA VAL A 215 -25.59 -35.05 -42.15
C VAL A 215 -24.33 -34.27 -41.76
N LEU A 216 -24.46 -33.18 -41.00
CA LEU A 216 -23.34 -32.34 -40.58
C LEU A 216 -22.35 -33.12 -39.69
N GLN A 217 -22.84 -33.98 -38.79
CA GLN A 217 -22.00 -34.83 -37.95
C GLN A 217 -21.20 -35.85 -38.77
N LYS A 218 -21.80 -36.40 -39.84
CA LYS A 218 -21.13 -37.29 -40.79
C LYS A 218 -20.06 -36.55 -41.61
N GLU A 219 -20.32 -35.30 -41.99
CA GLU A 219 -19.35 -34.46 -42.70
C GLU A 219 -18.19 -34.01 -41.80
N MET A 220 -18.45 -33.63 -40.54
CA MET A 220 -17.40 -33.33 -39.57
C MET A 220 -16.46 -34.52 -39.34
N SER A 221 -17.03 -35.72 -39.20
CA SER A 221 -16.26 -36.96 -39.01
C SER A 221 -15.33 -37.26 -40.20
N LYS A 222 -15.76 -36.91 -41.43
CA LYS A 222 -14.93 -37.02 -42.65
C LYS A 222 -13.85 -35.95 -42.72
N LYS A 223 -14.14 -34.70 -42.31
CA LYS A 223 -13.17 -33.60 -42.30
C LYS A 223 -12.02 -33.87 -41.32
N CYS A 224 -12.30 -34.49 -40.18
CA CYS A 224 -11.30 -34.94 -39.19
C CYS A 224 -10.35 -36.05 -39.71
N GLN A 225 -10.74 -36.82 -40.74
CA GLN A 225 -9.87 -37.86 -41.34
C GLN A 225 -8.91 -37.28 -42.40
N ILE A 226 -9.18 -36.09 -42.91
CA ILE A 226 -8.36 -35.43 -43.95
C ILE A 226 -7.21 -34.62 -43.33
N SER A 227 -7.35 -34.18 -42.07
CA SER A 227 -6.31 -33.41 -41.35
C SER A 227 -5.14 -34.25 -40.81
N CYS A 228 -5.18 -35.59 -40.91
CA CYS A 228 -4.11 -36.48 -40.44
C CYS A 228 -2.96 -36.72 -41.43
N ASN A 229 -2.97 -36.14 -42.65
CA ASN A 229 -1.94 -36.39 -43.67
C ASN A 229 -1.11 -35.15 -44.05
N ILE A 230 -0.50 -34.48 -43.07
CA ILE A 230 0.58 -33.51 -43.31
C ILE A 230 1.80 -33.96 -42.49
N PRO A 231 3.02 -34.07 -43.07
CA PRO A 231 4.22 -34.36 -42.31
C PRO A 231 4.51 -33.17 -41.39
N VAL A 232 4.36 -33.39 -40.08
CA VAL A 232 4.78 -32.42 -39.08
C VAL A 232 6.30 -32.33 -39.11
N VAL A 233 6.81 -31.17 -39.54
CA VAL A 233 8.20 -30.77 -39.32
C VAL A 233 8.43 -30.70 -37.81
N ASN A 234 9.32 -31.57 -37.33
CA ASN A 234 9.74 -31.67 -35.94
C ASN A 234 10.21 -30.31 -35.40
N SER A 235 9.37 -29.70 -34.56
CA SER A 235 9.77 -28.64 -33.65
C SER A 235 10.18 -29.28 -32.33
N THR A 236 11.48 -29.56 -32.23
CA THR A 236 12.29 -29.82 -31.04
C THR A 236 11.53 -30.02 -29.72
N THR A 237 11.25 -31.28 -29.40
CA THR A 237 11.07 -31.75 -28.03
C THR A 237 12.41 -31.67 -27.30
N PHE A 238 12.46 -30.91 -26.20
CA PHE A 238 13.57 -30.99 -25.26
C PHE A 238 13.60 -32.40 -24.64
N PRO A 239 14.77 -33.09 -24.59
CA PRO A 239 14.86 -34.41 -24.01
C PRO A 239 14.69 -34.35 -22.49
N CYS A 240 13.68 -35.05 -21.98
CA CYS A 240 13.58 -35.42 -20.59
C CYS A 240 14.73 -36.40 -20.28
N LYS A 241 15.81 -35.88 -19.69
CA LYS A 241 16.91 -36.73 -19.19
C LYS A 241 16.38 -37.61 -18.06
N LYS A 242 16.30 -38.91 -18.33
CA LYS A 242 16.26 -39.95 -17.29
C LYS A 242 17.52 -39.81 -16.44
N ILE A 243 17.35 -39.53 -15.15
CA ILE A 243 18.43 -39.62 -14.16
C ILE A 243 18.52 -41.09 -13.72
N PRO A 244 19.73 -41.67 -13.59
CA PRO A 244 19.89 -43.04 -13.12
C PRO A 244 19.51 -43.14 -11.64
N ILE A 245 18.80 -44.20 -11.29
CA ILE A 245 18.64 -44.64 -9.91
C ILE A 245 20.01 -45.15 -9.45
N VAL A 246 20.69 -44.39 -8.58
CA VAL A 246 21.78 -44.92 -7.75
C VAL A 246 21.22 -45.12 -6.36
N SER A 247 21.25 -46.37 -5.91
CA SER A 247 20.89 -46.77 -4.56
C SER A 247 21.93 -46.29 -3.56
N SER A 248 21.50 -45.62 -2.49
CA SER A 248 22.23 -45.64 -1.22
C SER A 248 21.27 -45.42 -0.05
N ALA A 249 21.31 -46.42 0.84
CA ALA A 249 20.54 -46.64 2.06
C ALA A 249 20.09 -45.41 2.87
N CYS A 250 18.80 -45.35 3.18
CA CYS A 250 18.28 -44.73 4.39
C CYS A 250 17.50 -45.78 5.20
N ARG A 251 17.93 -45.95 6.46
CA ARG A 251 17.38 -46.88 7.44
C ARG A 251 15.95 -46.48 7.80
N SER A 252 15.12 -47.51 7.95
CA SER A 252 13.72 -47.50 8.39
C SER A 252 13.52 -46.94 9.80
N PHE A 253 12.30 -46.45 10.08
CA PHE A 253 11.39 -46.76 11.21
C PHE A 253 10.36 -45.61 11.29
N GLY A 254 9.03 -45.77 11.29
CA GLY A 254 8.13 -46.91 11.20
C GLY A 254 6.66 -46.43 11.13
N ASN A 255 5.81 -47.25 10.49
CA ASN A 255 4.35 -47.43 10.61
C ASN A 255 3.43 -46.17 10.57
N SER A 256 2.47 -46.06 9.64
CA SER A 256 1.28 -46.94 9.62
C SER A 256 0.44 -46.87 8.32
N LYS A 257 0.02 -48.07 7.87
CA LYS A 257 -1.21 -48.52 7.18
C LYS A 257 -1.77 -47.74 5.97
N VAL A 258 -1.56 -48.35 4.80
CA VAL A 258 -2.26 -48.18 3.51
C VAL A 258 -3.43 -49.17 3.42
N PHE A 259 -4.56 -48.74 2.87
CA PHE A 259 -5.60 -49.63 2.32
C PHE A 259 -5.51 -49.68 0.78
N ARG A 260 -5.77 -50.88 0.26
CA ARG A 260 -5.49 -51.38 -1.10
C ARG A 260 -6.46 -50.90 -2.20
N SER A 261 -5.85 -50.55 -3.34
CA SER A 261 -6.09 -50.89 -4.76
C SER A 261 -7.30 -51.73 -5.22
N THR A 262 -7.74 -51.45 -6.47
CA THR A 262 -7.97 -52.46 -7.54
C THR A 262 -7.74 -51.88 -8.96
N SER A 263 -7.26 -52.74 -9.85
CA SER A 263 -6.64 -52.56 -11.18
C SER A 263 -7.45 -53.19 -12.34
N PHE A 264 -6.86 -53.21 -13.55
CA PHE A 264 -6.95 -54.15 -14.71
C PHE A 264 -7.29 -53.44 -16.05
N ASP A 265 -6.36 -53.21 -16.99
CA ASP A 265 -5.71 -54.06 -18.04
C ASP A 265 -6.66 -54.57 -19.14
N SER A 266 -6.38 -54.43 -20.46
CA SER A 266 -5.56 -55.39 -21.25
C SER A 266 -5.31 -54.96 -22.73
N PHE A 267 -4.07 -55.21 -23.23
CA PHE A 267 -3.57 -55.83 -24.51
C PHE A 267 -4.36 -55.72 -25.86
N SER A 268 -3.79 -55.73 -27.09
CA SER A 268 -2.58 -56.37 -27.68
C SER A 268 -2.16 -55.77 -29.06
N ARG A 269 -0.97 -56.18 -29.52
CA ARG A 269 -0.18 -55.83 -30.73
C ARG A 269 -0.53 -56.72 -31.96
N ILE A 270 -0.08 -56.35 -33.18
CA ILE A 270 0.63 -57.20 -34.21
C ILE A 270 0.91 -56.40 -35.52
N THR A 271 2.09 -56.63 -36.12
CA THR A 271 2.66 -56.23 -37.45
C THR A 271 2.94 -57.50 -38.28
N PRO A 272 3.09 -57.58 -39.64
CA PRO A 272 4.31 -57.09 -40.39
C PRO A 272 4.21 -56.76 -41.94
N ILE A 273 5.03 -55.78 -42.41
CA ILE A 273 6.05 -55.64 -43.54
C ILE A 273 6.02 -56.60 -44.80
N PRO A 274 6.69 -56.35 -45.99
CA PRO A 274 6.96 -55.20 -46.93
C PRO A 274 6.72 -55.50 -48.46
N SER A 275 6.94 -54.53 -49.39
CA SER A 275 7.79 -54.68 -50.62
C SER A 275 7.97 -53.38 -51.45
N ILE A 276 9.13 -53.24 -52.12
CA ILE A 276 9.63 -52.15 -53.01
C ILE A 276 9.77 -52.72 -54.45
N PRO A 277 9.67 -51.94 -55.56
CA PRO A 277 10.85 -51.43 -56.33
C PRO A 277 10.65 -49.98 -56.89
N VAL A 278 11.64 -49.05 -56.94
CA VAL A 278 12.82 -48.81 -57.84
C VAL A 278 12.54 -48.05 -59.16
N THR A 279 13.14 -46.83 -59.29
CA THR A 279 13.55 -46.01 -60.48
C THR A 279 12.48 -45.46 -61.47
N LEU A 280 12.62 -44.39 -62.26
CA LEU A 280 13.74 -43.67 -62.90
C LEU A 280 13.28 -42.24 -63.33
N ALA A 281 14.23 -41.34 -63.58
CA ALA A 281 14.05 -39.93 -63.96
C ALA A 281 13.62 -39.68 -65.42
N ALA A 282 13.02 -38.52 -65.70
CA ALA A 282 13.23 -37.74 -66.94
C ALA A 282 12.66 -36.31 -66.82
N ALA A 283 13.48 -35.33 -67.21
CA ALA A 283 13.15 -33.92 -67.32
C ALA A 283 12.48 -33.59 -68.67
N SER A 284 11.67 -32.53 -68.73
CA SER A 284 11.53 -31.73 -69.95
C SER A 284 11.06 -30.30 -69.64
N ASN A 285 11.75 -29.36 -70.30
CA ASN A 285 11.57 -27.90 -70.26
C ASN A 285 10.34 -27.44 -71.09
N LYS A 286 9.78 -26.27 -70.74
CA LYS A 286 9.27 -25.20 -71.63
C LYS A 286 8.70 -24.06 -70.76
N MET A 287 9.41 -22.92 -70.68
CA MET A 287 9.27 -21.69 -71.48
C MET A 287 8.20 -20.71 -70.98
N GLU A 288 8.67 -19.48 -70.75
CA GLU A 288 8.01 -18.26 -70.27
C GLU A 288 6.95 -17.72 -71.24
N VAL A 289 5.95 -17.01 -70.71
CA VAL A 289 5.35 -15.82 -71.37
C VAL A 289 4.98 -14.78 -70.32
N SER A 290 5.58 -13.61 -70.46
CA SER A 290 5.25 -12.32 -69.85
C SER A 290 4.08 -11.63 -70.57
N THR A 291 3.13 -11.04 -69.83
CA THR A 291 2.21 -10.01 -70.36
C THR A 291 1.88 -8.96 -69.30
N MET A 292 2.07 -7.68 -69.66
CA MET A 292 1.67 -6.48 -68.93
C MET A 292 0.18 -6.14 -69.13
N ARG A 293 -0.32 -5.26 -68.22
CA ARG A 293 -1.53 -4.40 -68.26
C ARG A 293 -2.82 -5.13 -67.82
N GLN A 294 -3.77 -4.54 -67.06
CA GLN A 294 -4.21 -3.15 -66.94
C GLN A 294 -4.70 -2.82 -65.53
N ASN A 295 -4.44 -1.57 -65.11
CA ASN A 295 -5.22 -0.89 -64.09
C ASN A 295 -6.68 -0.77 -64.57
N ILE A 296 -7.61 -1.38 -63.85
CA ILE A 296 -9.03 -1.09 -63.97
C ILE A 296 -9.49 -0.47 -62.65
N PHE A 297 -9.83 0.80 -62.76
CA PHE A 297 -10.53 1.61 -61.78
C PHE A 297 -11.94 1.03 -61.59
N ASN A 298 -12.29 0.56 -60.38
CA ASN A 298 -13.69 0.23 -60.05
C ASN A 298 -14.18 1.17 -58.94
N PRO A 299 -15.35 1.82 -59.12
CA PRO A 299 -15.84 2.86 -58.22
C PRO A 299 -16.64 2.30 -57.03
N SER A 300 -16.83 3.15 -56.02
CA SER A 300 -17.81 3.07 -54.92
C SER A 300 -17.79 1.83 -54.02
N LYS A 301 -17.10 1.95 -52.88
CA LYS A 301 -17.37 1.17 -51.66
C LYS A 301 -18.73 1.59 -51.08
N GLU A 302 -19.79 0.86 -51.41
CA GLU A 302 -20.93 0.72 -50.51
C GLU A 302 -20.56 -0.32 -49.45
N PHE A 303 -20.38 0.11 -48.20
CA PHE A 303 -20.18 -0.78 -47.07
C PHE A 303 -21.52 -1.45 -46.70
N GLN A 304 -21.85 -2.57 -47.34
CA GLN A 304 -22.83 -3.51 -46.80
C GLN A 304 -22.17 -4.31 -45.67
N THR A 305 -22.40 -3.93 -44.42
CA THR A 305 -21.94 -4.68 -43.24
C THR A 305 -22.82 -5.92 -43.03
N TYR A 306 -22.56 -7.00 -43.75
CA TYR A 306 -23.06 -8.31 -43.33
C TYR A 306 -22.18 -8.84 -42.20
N THR A 307 -22.74 -8.95 -40.99
CA THR A 307 -22.08 -9.60 -39.86
C THR A 307 -22.01 -11.10 -40.10
N SER A 308 -20.82 -11.61 -40.42
CA SER A 308 -20.59 -13.05 -40.53
C SER A 308 -20.52 -13.71 -39.15
N LEU A 309 -20.80 -15.01 -39.06
CA LEU A 309 -20.63 -15.79 -37.82
C LEU A 309 -19.18 -15.68 -37.31
N ASP A 310 -18.21 -15.70 -38.23
CA ASP A 310 -16.80 -15.50 -37.91
C ASP A 310 -16.53 -14.11 -37.30
N SER A 311 -17.13 -13.05 -37.85
CA SER A 311 -17.05 -11.70 -37.29
C SER A 311 -17.63 -11.62 -35.86
N ILE A 312 -18.74 -12.33 -35.60
CA ILE A 312 -19.38 -12.34 -34.28
C ILE A 312 -18.50 -13.08 -33.26
N VAL A 313 -17.99 -14.26 -33.62
CA VAL A 313 -17.14 -15.08 -32.74
C VAL A 313 -15.80 -14.39 -32.46
N THR A 314 -15.19 -13.80 -33.48
CA THR A 314 -13.94 -13.04 -33.31
C THR A 314 -14.15 -11.80 -32.46
N GLU A 315 -15.25 -11.05 -32.62
CA GLU A 315 -15.56 -9.90 -31.76
C GLU A 315 -15.84 -10.32 -30.31
N TYR A 316 -16.54 -11.44 -30.09
CA TYR A 316 -16.77 -12.02 -28.77
C TYR A 316 -15.45 -12.36 -28.06
N LEU A 317 -14.55 -13.07 -28.73
CA LEU A 317 -13.24 -13.44 -28.18
C LEU A 317 -12.33 -12.21 -28.00
N ARG A 318 -12.46 -11.19 -28.85
CA ARG A 318 -11.72 -9.91 -28.72
C ARG A 318 -12.12 -9.18 -27.45
N LYS A 319 -13.43 -9.14 -27.14
CA LYS A 319 -13.93 -8.59 -25.88
C LYS A 319 -13.40 -9.37 -24.68
N GLN A 320 -13.34 -10.70 -24.74
CA GLN A 320 -12.72 -11.49 -23.66
C GLN A 320 -11.22 -11.19 -23.50
N HIS A 321 -10.49 -11.06 -24.61
CA HIS A 321 -9.05 -10.76 -24.58
C HIS A 321 -8.76 -9.35 -24.03
N ALA A 322 -9.60 -8.36 -24.33
CA ALA A 322 -9.49 -7.01 -23.77
C ALA A 322 -9.67 -7.00 -22.23
N MET A 323 -10.40 -7.97 -21.67
CA MET A 323 -10.58 -8.13 -20.23
C MET A 323 -9.42 -8.85 -19.53
N CYS A 324 -8.41 -9.33 -20.29
CA CYS A 324 -7.24 -9.94 -19.70
C CYS A 324 -6.38 -8.91 -18.95
N LYS A 325 -5.76 -9.35 -17.85
CA LYS A 325 -4.86 -8.47 -17.07
C LYS A 325 -3.69 -7.96 -17.92
N ASN A 326 -3.10 -8.85 -18.72
CA ASN A 326 -1.98 -8.59 -19.62
C ASN A 326 -2.25 -9.25 -20.99
N PRO A 327 -2.95 -8.58 -21.93
CA PRO A 327 -3.18 -9.10 -23.28
C PRO A 327 -1.86 -9.22 -24.05
N MET A 328 -1.73 -10.27 -24.86
CA MET A 328 -0.52 -10.55 -25.66
C MET A 328 -0.80 -10.39 -27.14
N LEU A 329 0.11 -9.74 -27.88
CA LEU A 329 -0.03 -9.51 -29.33
C LEU A 329 -0.19 -10.80 -30.15
N ALA A 330 0.46 -11.89 -29.73
CA ALA A 330 0.38 -13.20 -30.35
C ALA A 330 -0.19 -14.21 -29.35
N CYS A 331 -1.36 -14.78 -29.68
CA CYS A 331 -2.04 -15.78 -28.86
C CYS A 331 -2.20 -17.10 -29.64
N PRO A 332 -2.16 -18.26 -28.97
CA PRO A 332 -2.58 -19.52 -29.56
C PRO A 332 -4.09 -19.50 -29.89
N PRO A 333 -4.62 -20.51 -30.62
CA PRO A 333 -6.04 -20.62 -30.87
C PRO A 333 -6.85 -20.59 -29.58
N PHE A 334 -7.93 -19.81 -29.57
CA PHE A 334 -8.81 -19.63 -28.44
C PHE A 334 -9.79 -20.81 -28.35
N ASP A 335 -10.10 -21.19 -27.13
CA ASP A 335 -11.12 -22.19 -26.80
C ASP A 335 -12.49 -21.49 -26.69
N LEU A 336 -13.50 -22.00 -27.39
CA LEU A 336 -14.87 -21.48 -27.36
C LEU A 336 -15.66 -21.97 -26.15
N TYR A 337 -15.21 -23.02 -25.46
CA TYR A 337 -15.88 -23.57 -24.27
C TYR A 337 -15.45 -22.91 -22.96
N ALA A 338 -14.30 -22.22 -22.96
CA ALA A 338 -13.71 -21.63 -21.78
C ALA A 338 -13.46 -20.13 -21.94
N ILE A 339 -13.57 -19.37 -20.84
CA ILE A 339 -13.24 -17.93 -20.85
C ILE A 339 -11.73 -17.78 -21.01
N HIS A 340 -11.30 -17.04 -22.04
CA HIS A 340 -9.88 -16.82 -22.31
C HIS A 340 -9.18 -16.02 -21.20
N LYS A 341 -7.97 -16.46 -20.84
CA LYS A 341 -7.03 -15.73 -19.97
C LYS A 341 -5.62 -15.83 -20.53
N CYS A 342 -4.99 -14.69 -20.76
CA CYS A 342 -3.58 -14.64 -21.14
C CYS A 342 -2.66 -15.15 -20.02
N PRO A 343 -1.58 -15.89 -20.35
CA PRO A 343 -0.57 -16.25 -19.38
C PRO A 343 0.09 -15.00 -18.80
N GLU A 344 0.33 -14.99 -17.49
CA GLU A 344 1.04 -13.89 -16.85
C GLU A 344 2.54 -13.97 -17.16
N PRO A 345 3.20 -12.84 -17.47
CA PRO A 345 4.63 -12.81 -17.74
C PRO A 345 5.40 -13.23 -16.49
N LYS A 346 6.17 -14.33 -16.58
CA LYS A 346 7.04 -14.81 -15.50
C LYS A 346 8.48 -14.47 -15.82
N ASN A 347 9.07 -13.53 -15.09
CA ASN A 347 10.53 -13.34 -15.12
C ASN A 347 11.18 -14.54 -14.44
N THR A 348 12.04 -15.27 -15.16
CA THR A 348 12.69 -16.50 -14.67
C THR A 348 13.57 -16.28 -13.44
N ARG A 349 14.03 -15.04 -13.23
CA ARG A 349 14.78 -14.63 -12.04
C ARG A 349 13.90 -14.37 -10.81
N ASN A 350 12.61 -14.09 -11.00
CA ASN A 350 11.70 -13.86 -9.89
C ASN A 350 11.35 -15.17 -9.21
N ALA A 351 11.18 -15.11 -7.89
CA ALA A 351 10.74 -16.25 -7.12
C ALA A 351 9.31 -16.65 -7.49
N ASP A 352 9.07 -17.95 -7.64
CA ASP A 352 7.73 -18.48 -7.87
C ASP A 352 6.84 -18.27 -6.64
N GLY A 353 5.54 -18.03 -6.87
CA GLY A 353 4.56 -17.94 -5.78
C GLY A 353 4.38 -19.26 -5.01
N ASN A 354 4.51 -20.39 -5.71
CA ASN A 354 4.43 -21.71 -5.08
C ASN A 354 5.68 -22.00 -4.25
N PHE A 355 5.50 -22.21 -2.94
CA PHE A 355 6.59 -22.49 -2.01
C PHE A 355 7.39 -23.74 -2.39
N LEU A 356 6.77 -24.83 -2.85
CA LEU A 356 7.49 -26.06 -3.17
C LEU A 356 8.46 -25.86 -4.34
N VAL A 357 8.01 -25.15 -5.38
CA VAL A 357 8.85 -24.81 -6.55
C VAL A 357 9.98 -23.88 -6.13
N ARG A 358 9.66 -22.88 -5.30
CA ARG A 358 10.64 -21.93 -4.76
C ARG A 358 11.69 -22.62 -3.88
N PHE A 359 11.26 -23.53 -3.00
CA PHE A 359 12.13 -24.32 -2.14
C PHE A 359 13.06 -25.23 -2.95
N GLN A 360 12.54 -25.90 -3.99
CA GLN A 360 13.37 -26.69 -4.90
C GLN A 360 14.40 -25.82 -5.63
N LYS A 361 14.00 -24.64 -6.14
CA LYS A 361 14.93 -23.68 -6.76
C LYS A 361 15.98 -23.15 -5.78
N GLN A 362 15.62 -23.04 -4.50
CA GLN A 362 16.53 -22.64 -3.44
C GLN A 362 17.64 -23.66 -3.21
N GLN A 363 17.32 -24.95 -3.29
CA GLN A 363 18.32 -26.01 -3.19
C GLN A 363 19.25 -26.09 -4.40
N MET A 364 18.78 -25.68 -5.58
CA MET A 364 19.50 -25.89 -6.84
C MET A 364 20.34 -24.70 -7.31
N SER A 365 19.93 -23.45 -7.06
CA SER A 365 20.60 -22.31 -7.71
C SER A 365 20.46 -20.97 -7.00
N TYR A 366 19.26 -20.57 -6.60
CA TYR A 366 18.99 -19.18 -6.18
C TYR A 366 18.73 -19.06 -4.68
N GLN A 367 19.42 -18.15 -3.97
CA GLN A 367 19.08 -17.85 -2.58
C GLN A 367 17.60 -17.45 -2.47
N ASN A 368 16.85 -18.08 -1.55
CA ASN A 368 15.40 -17.94 -1.39
C ASN A 368 14.56 -18.28 -2.66
N GLY A 369 15.12 -19.03 -3.61
CA GLY A 369 14.42 -19.50 -4.81
C GLY A 369 14.13 -18.44 -5.87
N GLY A 370 14.75 -17.25 -5.78
CA GLY A 370 14.67 -16.16 -6.77
C GLY A 370 14.49 -14.78 -6.14
N TYR A 371 14.48 -13.75 -6.99
CA TYR A 371 14.26 -12.36 -6.57
C TYR A 371 12.86 -12.21 -5.93
N GLY A 372 12.81 -11.57 -4.76
CA GLY A 372 11.58 -11.44 -3.95
C GLY A 372 11.18 -12.69 -3.16
N GLY A 373 11.95 -13.78 -3.23
CA GLY A 373 11.61 -15.04 -2.55
C GLY A 373 11.52 -14.92 -1.03
N ALA A 374 12.46 -14.21 -0.40
CA ALA A 374 12.44 -13.97 1.04
C ALA A 374 11.16 -13.25 1.51
N ALA A 375 10.62 -12.33 0.70
CA ALA A 375 9.38 -11.64 1.02
C ALA A 375 8.18 -12.58 0.95
N LEU A 376 8.15 -13.50 -0.03
CA LEU A 376 7.12 -14.54 -0.13
C LEU A 376 7.20 -15.55 1.02
N ASP A 377 8.41 -15.92 1.44
CA ASP A 377 8.60 -16.81 2.59
C ASP A 377 8.15 -16.15 3.89
N LYS A 378 8.54 -14.89 4.12
CA LYS A 378 8.02 -14.09 5.25
C LYS A 378 6.49 -13.97 5.19
N LYS A 379 5.91 -13.73 4.02
CA LYS A 379 4.45 -13.69 3.84
C LYS A 379 3.80 -15.03 4.21
N LEU A 380 4.40 -16.15 3.84
CA LEU A 380 3.90 -17.49 4.18
C LEU A 380 4.01 -17.77 5.69
N ILE A 381 5.13 -17.42 6.31
CA ILE A 381 5.39 -17.65 7.74
C ILE A 381 4.48 -16.76 8.59
N TYR A 382 4.48 -15.44 8.37
CA TYR A 382 3.75 -14.47 9.18
C TYR A 382 2.26 -14.34 8.81
N SER A 383 1.74 -15.19 7.92
CA SER A 383 0.29 -15.34 7.69
C SER A 383 -0.34 -16.47 8.50
N ARG A 384 0.46 -17.30 9.17
CA ARG A 384 -0.01 -18.50 9.88
C ARG A 384 0.40 -18.45 11.35
N TYR A 385 -0.56 -18.22 12.23
CA TYR A 385 -0.37 -18.27 13.68
C TYR A 385 -1.20 -19.39 14.27
N ARG A 386 -0.56 -20.26 15.06
CA ARG A 386 -1.24 -21.31 15.83
C ARG A 386 -1.29 -20.89 17.31
N PRO A 387 -2.49 -20.73 17.92
CA PRO A 387 -2.56 -20.52 19.36
C PRO A 387 -2.11 -21.80 20.08
N ILE A 388 -1.07 -21.69 20.92
CA ILE A 388 -0.50 -22.84 21.66
C ILE A 388 -1.08 -22.92 23.08
N ARG A 389 -1.31 -21.77 23.72
CA ARG A 389 -1.74 -21.67 25.11
C ARG A 389 -2.64 -20.46 25.32
N SER A 390 -3.62 -20.59 26.22
CA SER A 390 -4.49 -19.49 26.63
C SER A 390 -4.38 -19.30 28.14
N PHE A 391 -4.18 -18.05 28.55
CA PHE A 391 -4.22 -17.64 29.96
C PHE A 391 -5.59 -17.03 30.24
N ARG A 392 -6.18 -17.34 31.39
CA ARG A 392 -7.50 -16.82 31.79
C ARG A 392 -7.36 -15.94 33.02
N ALA A 393 -8.00 -14.77 32.98
CA ALA A 393 -8.19 -13.94 34.15
C ALA A 393 -9.46 -14.38 34.90
N GLU A 394 -9.50 -14.18 36.21
CA GLU A 394 -10.65 -14.58 37.03
C GLU A 394 -11.84 -13.62 36.90
N ILE A 395 -11.61 -12.33 36.59
CA ILE A 395 -12.67 -11.30 36.66
C ILE A 395 -12.75 -10.44 35.38
N ILE A 396 -11.97 -9.34 35.26
CA ILE A 396 -12.21 -8.28 34.25
C ILE A 396 -11.30 -8.40 33.01
N GLY A 397 -10.42 -9.39 32.99
CA GLY A 397 -9.52 -9.63 31.87
C GLY A 397 -8.16 -8.93 31.99
N PHE A 398 -7.28 -9.29 31.06
CA PHE A 398 -5.93 -8.76 30.95
C PHE A 398 -5.91 -7.50 30.08
N THR A 399 -5.16 -6.48 30.50
CA THR A 399 -5.13 -5.16 29.83
C THR A 399 -3.84 -4.87 29.08
N ALA A 400 -2.72 -5.40 29.55
CA ALA A 400 -1.41 -5.24 28.91
C ALA A 400 -0.56 -6.49 29.17
N CYS A 401 0.37 -6.79 28.28
CA CYS A 401 1.28 -7.93 28.45
C CYS A 401 2.67 -7.62 27.89
N SER A 402 3.69 -8.26 28.46
CA SER A 402 5.07 -8.15 28.00
C SER A 402 5.83 -9.43 28.30
N PHE A 403 6.72 -9.83 27.39
CA PHE A 403 7.62 -10.96 27.61
C PHE A 403 8.74 -10.56 28.57
N MET A 404 9.03 -11.43 29.53
CA MET A 404 10.09 -11.26 30.51
C MET A 404 11.16 -12.30 30.23
N ASN A 405 12.30 -11.86 29.68
CA ASN A 405 13.41 -12.74 29.31
C ASN A 405 14.61 -12.64 30.25
N CYS A 406 14.70 -11.56 31.03
CA CYS A 406 15.83 -11.27 31.93
C CYS A 406 15.36 -11.38 33.37
N LEU A 407 15.41 -12.60 33.92
CA LEU A 407 15.31 -12.83 35.36
C LEU A 407 16.66 -13.33 35.86
N ASP A 408 16.97 -13.09 37.13
CA ASP A 408 18.28 -13.40 37.73
C ASP A 408 18.72 -14.87 37.55
N ASN A 409 17.78 -15.78 37.29
CA ASN A 409 17.99 -17.22 37.17
C ASN A 409 18.20 -17.69 35.71
N GLY A 410 18.57 -16.79 34.80
CA GLY A 410 18.81 -17.08 33.38
C GLY A 410 17.56 -16.93 32.48
N PRO A 411 17.68 -17.25 31.18
CA PRO A 411 16.60 -17.05 30.21
C PRO A 411 15.47 -18.05 30.45
N GLN A 412 14.46 -17.61 31.19
CA GLN A 412 13.23 -18.38 31.41
C GLN A 412 12.08 -17.67 30.70
N PRO A 413 11.37 -18.32 29.77
CA PRO A 413 10.29 -17.69 29.03
C PRO A 413 9.10 -17.45 29.96
N ARG A 414 8.94 -16.20 30.39
CA ARG A 414 7.80 -15.78 31.21
C ARG A 414 7.05 -14.64 30.52
N ILE A 415 5.78 -14.51 30.83
CA ILE A 415 4.94 -13.42 30.35
C ILE A 415 4.35 -12.70 31.57
N MET A 416 4.55 -11.39 31.61
CA MET A 416 3.95 -10.51 32.59
C MET A 416 2.69 -9.90 32.02
N VAL A 417 1.65 -9.83 32.83
CA VAL A 417 0.34 -9.38 32.42
C VAL A 417 -0.26 -8.47 33.48
N GLY A 418 -0.81 -7.34 33.05
CA GLY A 418 -1.58 -6.44 33.90
C GLY A 418 -3.05 -6.81 33.90
N THR A 419 -3.68 -6.82 35.06
CA THR A 419 -5.13 -7.01 35.23
C THR A 419 -5.80 -5.71 35.64
N ARG A 420 -7.05 -5.52 35.24
CA ARG A 420 -7.91 -4.46 35.76
C ARG A 420 -8.78 -5.00 36.88
N GLU A 421 -8.91 -4.26 37.98
CA GLU A 421 -9.88 -4.56 39.04
C GLU A 421 -11.08 -3.61 38.94
N PHE A 422 -12.26 -4.05 39.42
CA PHE A 422 -13.50 -3.26 39.34
C PHE A 422 -13.44 -2.08 40.29
N ILE A 423 -12.95 -2.36 41.50
CA ILE A 423 -12.80 -1.45 42.62
C ILE A 423 -11.39 -1.67 43.12
N GLY A 424 -10.58 -0.61 43.10
CA GLY A 424 -9.22 -0.64 43.62
C GLY A 424 -8.13 -0.56 42.56
N LEU A 425 -7.01 -1.17 42.88
CA LEU A 425 -5.76 -1.06 42.15
C LEU A 425 -5.54 -2.26 41.23
N SER A 426 -4.80 -2.07 40.16
CA SER A 426 -4.46 -3.14 39.23
C SER A 426 -3.42 -4.10 39.81
N LYS A 427 -3.41 -5.34 39.30
CA LYS A 427 -2.41 -6.35 39.67
C LYS A 427 -1.54 -6.71 38.48
N LEU A 428 -0.26 -6.94 38.75
CA LEU A 428 0.72 -7.52 37.86
C LEU A 428 0.83 -9.01 38.16
N ARG A 429 0.57 -9.85 37.18
CA ARG A 429 0.68 -11.31 37.29
C ARG A 429 1.74 -11.83 36.33
N LEU A 430 2.62 -12.69 36.83
CA LEU A 430 3.67 -13.35 36.06
C LEU A 430 3.28 -14.81 35.81
N TYR A 431 3.30 -15.21 34.56
CA TYR A 431 3.02 -16.58 34.15
C TYR A 431 4.23 -17.21 33.47
N ASN A 432 4.44 -18.49 33.77
CA ASN A 432 5.38 -19.32 33.04
C ASN A 432 4.77 -19.71 31.69
N ILE A 433 5.45 -19.43 30.58
CA ILE A 433 4.93 -19.71 29.24
C ILE A 433 4.84 -21.22 28.97
N ASN A 434 5.82 -21.97 29.47
CA ASN A 434 5.92 -23.41 29.24
C ASN A 434 4.88 -24.18 30.06
N THR A 435 4.76 -23.90 31.36
CA THR A 435 3.85 -24.63 32.26
C THR A 435 2.44 -24.04 32.32
N GLY A 436 2.28 -22.76 32.02
CA GLY A 436 1.01 -22.03 32.15
C GLY A 436 0.67 -21.63 33.58
N LYS A 437 1.51 -21.96 34.57
CA LYS A 437 1.26 -21.64 35.98
C LYS A 437 1.55 -20.17 36.27
N GLN A 438 0.72 -19.57 37.12
CA GLN A 438 1.00 -18.27 37.73
C GLN A 438 2.09 -18.47 38.78
N GLU A 439 3.17 -17.71 38.69
CA GLU A 439 4.30 -17.81 39.60
C GLU A 439 4.33 -16.66 40.61
N LEU A 440 3.90 -15.46 40.20
CA LEU A 440 3.95 -14.28 41.04
C LEU A 440 2.78 -13.33 40.74
N SER A 441 2.30 -12.65 41.78
CA SER A 441 1.27 -11.61 41.70
C SER A 441 1.64 -10.45 42.61
N LYS A 442 1.54 -9.23 42.10
CA LYS A 442 1.82 -7.98 42.84
C LYS A 442 0.81 -6.89 42.55
N ASP A 443 0.51 -6.10 43.56
CA ASP A 443 -0.39 -4.96 43.44
C ASP A 443 0.39 -3.74 42.94
N SER A 444 -0.10 -3.10 41.88
CA SER A 444 0.39 -1.82 41.36
C SER A 444 -0.37 -0.67 42.01
N GLN A 445 0.14 0.57 42.01
CA GLN A 445 -0.67 1.74 42.43
C GLN A 445 -1.45 2.35 41.26
N LEU A 446 -1.34 1.76 40.07
CA LEU A 446 -2.10 2.17 38.90
C LEU A 446 -3.52 1.59 38.99
N ARG A 447 -4.53 2.39 38.60
CA ARG A 447 -5.91 1.89 38.47
C ARG A 447 -6.06 0.92 37.29
N THR A 448 -5.34 1.19 36.19
CA THR A 448 -5.35 0.37 34.98
C THR A 448 -3.97 0.37 34.35
N ILE A 449 -3.47 -0.81 34.00
CA ILE A 449 -2.18 -0.97 33.32
C ILE A 449 -2.42 -1.02 31.82
N THR A 450 -1.93 -0.03 31.09
CA THR A 450 -2.12 0.08 29.64
C THR A 450 -0.86 -0.21 28.85
N ASN A 451 0.32 -0.12 29.48
CA ASN A 451 1.60 -0.53 28.91
C ASN A 451 2.44 -1.27 29.94
N ILE A 452 3.18 -2.29 29.47
CA ILE A 452 4.21 -2.98 30.23
C ILE A 452 5.40 -3.13 29.30
N GLU A 453 6.56 -2.64 29.69
CA GLU A 453 7.79 -2.79 28.92
C GLU A 453 8.89 -3.33 29.83
N SER A 454 9.53 -4.41 29.39
CA SER A 454 10.67 -5.02 30.04
C SER A 454 11.97 -4.49 29.44
N SER A 455 12.94 -4.17 30.29
CA SER A 455 14.27 -3.82 29.81
C SER A 455 14.97 -5.05 29.22
N LYS A 456 15.70 -4.85 28.13
CA LYS A 456 16.51 -5.89 27.49
C LYS A 456 17.84 -6.12 28.21
N HIS A 457 18.34 -5.10 28.90
CA HIS A 457 19.70 -5.08 29.45
C HIS A 457 19.71 -5.16 30.98
N ASN A 458 18.70 -4.59 31.61
CA ASN A 458 18.62 -4.49 33.06
C ASN A 458 17.49 -5.37 33.59
N SER A 459 17.61 -5.78 34.84
CA SER A 459 16.57 -6.47 35.60
C SER A 459 15.41 -5.52 35.98
N LEU A 460 14.94 -4.70 35.05
CA LEU A 460 13.95 -3.63 35.27
C LEU A 460 12.77 -3.77 34.33
N PHE A 461 11.61 -3.28 34.76
CA PHE A 461 10.46 -3.09 33.89
C PHE A 461 9.66 -1.87 34.31
N ILE A 462 8.88 -1.34 33.37
CA ILE A 462 8.04 -0.17 33.57
C ILE A 462 6.58 -0.53 33.28
N THR A 463 5.68 0.15 33.99
CA THR A 463 4.25 0.02 33.81
C THR A 463 3.62 1.40 33.68
N SER A 464 2.70 1.59 32.75
CA SER A 464 2.03 2.88 32.55
C SER A 464 0.51 2.76 32.60
N ASN A 465 -0.12 3.87 33.00
CA ASN A 465 -1.55 4.09 32.93
C ASN A 465 -1.85 5.34 32.11
N CYS A 466 -2.46 5.17 30.93
CA CYS A 466 -2.80 6.30 30.05
C CYS A 466 -4.12 7.01 30.39
N GLY A 467 -4.65 6.85 31.61
CA GLY A 467 -5.84 7.56 32.09
C GLY A 467 -5.65 9.09 32.19
N ARG A 468 -6.72 9.81 32.59
CA ARG A 468 -6.72 11.30 32.64
C ARG A 468 -5.60 11.91 33.49
N MET A 469 -5.32 11.34 34.66
CA MET A 469 -4.23 11.76 35.54
C MET A 469 -2.92 11.01 35.28
N GLY A 470 -2.87 10.19 34.21
CA GLY A 470 -2.01 9.03 34.02
C GLY A 470 -0.67 9.02 34.74
N SER A 471 -0.32 7.87 35.32
CA SER A 471 0.93 7.67 36.06
C SER A 471 1.68 6.49 35.49
N SER A 472 2.98 6.44 35.74
CA SER A 472 3.83 5.30 35.41
C SER A 472 4.65 4.87 36.62
N GLU A 473 5.16 3.65 36.61
CA GLU A 473 5.95 3.08 37.70
C GLU A 473 7.16 2.34 37.15
N LEU A 474 8.28 2.41 37.85
CA LEU A 474 9.49 1.63 37.60
C LEU A 474 9.61 0.53 38.64
N TRP A 475 9.94 -0.67 38.19
CA TRP A 475 10.02 -1.87 39.01
C TRP A 475 11.34 -2.59 38.79
N ASN A 476 11.84 -3.18 39.87
CA ASN A 476 12.93 -4.11 39.85
C ASN A 476 12.38 -5.54 39.74
N THR A 477 12.88 -6.31 38.77
CA THR A 477 12.53 -7.73 38.64
C THR A 477 13.17 -8.60 39.71
N LYS A 478 14.30 -8.16 40.29
CA LYS A 478 15.00 -8.87 41.36
C LYS A 478 14.16 -8.83 42.65
N GLY A 479 14.22 -9.91 43.43
CA GLY A 479 13.63 -9.94 44.78
C GLY A 479 12.11 -9.82 44.82
N ASN A 480 11.40 -10.64 44.02
CA ASN A 480 9.94 -10.70 44.00
C ASN A 480 9.26 -9.39 43.57
N PHE A 481 9.77 -8.70 42.55
CA PHE A 481 9.14 -7.52 41.96
C PHE A 481 8.91 -6.39 42.98
N GLN A 482 9.97 -5.61 43.22
CA GLN A 482 9.91 -4.44 44.08
C GLN A 482 9.71 -3.19 43.23
N LYS A 483 8.74 -2.36 43.60
CA LYS A 483 8.57 -1.04 42.99
C LYS A 483 9.71 -0.13 43.43
N LEU A 484 10.38 0.49 42.47
CA LEU A 484 11.45 1.45 42.71
C LEU A 484 10.93 2.88 42.75
N PHE A 485 10.08 3.26 41.81
CA PHE A 485 9.64 4.64 41.67
C PHE A 485 8.22 4.76 41.09
N HIS A 486 7.53 5.86 41.42
CA HIS A 486 6.20 6.19 40.91
C HIS A 486 6.21 7.58 40.26
N PHE A 487 6.01 7.63 38.95
CA PHE A 487 5.97 8.85 38.15
C PHE A 487 4.54 9.40 38.06
N THR A 488 4.28 10.48 38.79
CA THR A 488 2.97 11.15 38.80
C THR A 488 2.76 12.00 37.53
N GLY A 489 1.60 11.84 36.88
CA GLY A 489 1.24 12.61 35.67
C GLY A 489 1.93 12.16 34.37
N VAL A 490 2.83 11.18 34.43
CA VAL A 490 3.48 10.56 33.25
C VAL A 490 2.60 9.44 32.73
N ARG A 491 1.85 9.71 31.66
CA ARG A 491 0.83 8.79 31.10
C ARG A 491 1.42 7.57 30.38
N HIS A 492 2.63 7.73 29.86
CA HIS A 492 3.36 6.69 29.13
C HIS A 492 4.84 6.91 29.34
N ILE A 493 5.59 5.83 29.56
CA ILE A 493 7.04 5.86 29.67
C ILE A 493 7.61 4.71 28.83
N GLU A 494 8.81 4.90 28.30
CA GLU A 494 9.53 3.97 27.44
C GLU A 494 11.03 3.98 27.79
N PHE A 495 11.70 2.83 27.72
CA PHE A 495 13.15 2.77 27.87
C PHE A 495 13.88 3.25 26.60
N GLY A 496 15.11 3.74 26.76
CA GLY A 496 16.04 3.90 25.64
C GLY A 496 16.21 2.59 24.86
N LYS A 497 16.24 2.71 23.52
CA LYS A 497 16.32 1.60 22.57
C LYS A 497 17.70 0.97 22.51
N ARG A 498 18.75 1.80 22.65
CA ARG A 498 20.16 1.36 22.63
C ARG A 498 20.67 1.10 24.04
N MET A 499 20.36 1.99 24.97
CA MET A 499 20.78 1.90 26.36
C MET A 499 19.60 2.16 27.28
N SER A 500 19.34 1.24 28.22
CA SER A 500 18.33 1.46 29.28
C SER A 500 18.87 2.29 30.44
N SER A 501 19.75 3.26 30.16
CA SER A 501 20.21 4.27 31.12
C SER A 501 19.27 5.46 31.17
N ARG A 502 18.54 5.74 30.08
CA ARG A 502 17.53 6.81 30.01
C ARG A 502 16.14 6.23 29.73
N MET A 503 15.13 6.95 30.17
CA MET A 503 13.73 6.69 29.84
C MET A 503 13.08 7.97 29.31
N VAL A 504 12.12 7.82 28.40
CA VAL A 504 11.32 8.95 27.93
C VAL A 504 9.87 8.79 28.38
N GLY A 505 9.36 9.79 29.09
CA GLY A 505 7.99 9.86 29.56
C GLY A 505 7.19 10.91 28.80
N THR A 506 5.89 10.66 28.65
CA THR A 506 4.92 11.64 28.13
C THR A 506 4.10 12.20 29.27
N LYS A 507 4.30 13.49 29.58
CA LYS A 507 3.59 14.22 30.64
C LYS A 507 2.86 15.39 29.99
N GLN A 508 1.53 15.34 29.97
CA GLN A 508 0.71 16.35 29.30
C GLN A 508 1.17 16.61 27.85
N ASN A 509 1.56 17.84 27.52
CA ASN A 509 2.08 18.28 26.23
C ASN A 509 3.61 18.42 26.24
N ALA A 510 4.31 17.48 26.90
CA ALA A 510 5.75 17.45 26.95
C ALA A 510 6.28 16.01 26.94
N ALA A 511 7.45 15.83 26.32
CA ALA A 511 8.29 14.66 26.52
C ALA A 511 9.33 14.98 27.59
N ILE A 512 9.51 14.11 28.57
CA ILE A 512 10.47 14.27 29.66
C ILE A 512 11.43 13.10 29.62
N VAL A 513 12.73 13.39 29.65
CA VAL A 513 13.78 12.39 29.76
C VAL A 513 14.13 12.20 31.23
N PHE A 514 14.11 10.96 31.68
CA PHE A 514 14.50 10.55 33.02
C PHE A 514 15.80 9.76 32.99
N ASP A 515 16.64 9.92 34.00
CA ASP A 515 17.70 8.95 34.29
C ASP A 515 17.07 7.71 34.94
N THR A 516 17.44 6.53 34.46
CA THR A 516 16.90 5.25 34.96
C THR A 516 17.40 4.92 36.37
N VAL A 517 18.60 5.39 36.74
CA VAL A 517 19.20 5.08 38.05
C VAL A 517 18.65 6.02 39.14
N THR A 518 18.71 7.33 38.92
CA THR A 518 18.26 8.32 39.90
C THR A 518 16.75 8.57 39.86
N CYS A 519 16.08 8.22 38.75
CA CYS A 519 14.68 8.55 38.47
C CYS A 519 14.38 10.06 38.41
N GLU A 520 15.42 10.90 38.26
CA GLU A 520 15.27 12.35 38.15
C GLU A 520 15.00 12.81 36.71
N GLU A 521 14.30 13.94 36.58
CA GLU A 521 14.03 14.60 35.30
C GLU A 521 15.33 15.26 34.79
N VAL A 522 15.86 14.77 33.66
CA VAL A 522 17.10 15.28 33.03
C VAL A 522 16.80 16.42 32.07
N ASP A 523 15.85 16.20 31.16
CA ASP A 523 15.47 17.17 30.12
C ASP A 523 13.96 17.17 29.89
N THR A 524 13.42 18.32 29.47
CA THR A 524 12.00 18.48 29.11
C THR A 524 11.86 19.13 27.74
N TYR A 525 11.06 18.50 26.87
CA TYR A 525 10.78 18.91 25.50
C TYR A 525 9.30 19.26 25.38
N ASN A 526 9.00 20.56 25.47
CA ASN A 526 7.63 21.07 25.45
C ASN A 526 7.07 21.08 24.04
N THR A 527 5.92 20.42 23.85
CA THR A 527 5.17 20.45 22.58
C THR A 527 4.05 21.49 22.59
N VAL A 528 3.95 22.32 23.64
CA VAL A 528 2.99 23.43 23.71
C VAL A 528 3.22 24.38 22.53
N ASN A 529 2.15 24.72 21.79
CA ASN A 529 2.12 25.57 20.58
C ASN A 529 2.82 25.04 19.32
N VAL A 530 3.70 24.05 19.46
CA VAL A 530 4.47 23.45 18.36
C VAL A 530 3.94 22.07 17.95
N GLY A 531 3.32 21.34 18.87
CA GLY A 531 2.81 20.00 18.65
C GLY A 531 1.55 19.93 17.77
N ASN A 532 1.15 18.70 17.44
CA ASN A 532 -0.05 18.42 16.65
C ASN A 532 -1.29 18.16 17.53
N GLY A 533 -1.15 18.00 18.84
CA GLY A 533 -2.27 17.70 19.74
C GLY A 533 -2.88 16.32 19.45
N TYR A 534 -2.05 15.28 19.36
CA TYR A 534 -2.51 13.89 19.26
C TYR A 534 -3.05 13.41 20.61
N VAL A 535 -4.27 12.86 20.62
CA VAL A 535 -4.91 12.36 21.86
C VAL A 535 -4.07 11.26 22.51
N GLY A 536 -3.55 10.35 21.68
CA GLY A 536 -2.69 9.24 22.05
C GLY A 536 -1.19 9.54 21.90
N ASN A 537 -0.77 10.81 22.07
CA ASN A 537 0.66 11.15 22.04
C ASN A 537 1.47 10.25 22.98
N ARG A 538 2.58 9.72 22.45
CA ARG A 538 3.57 8.88 23.14
C ARG A 538 4.95 9.29 22.67
N ALA A 539 5.72 9.91 23.54
CA ALA A 539 7.11 10.23 23.30
C ALA A 539 7.93 8.92 23.17
N THR A 540 8.80 8.86 22.18
CA THR A 540 9.65 7.69 21.89
C THR A 540 11.04 8.14 21.44
N PHE A 541 12.05 7.33 21.77
CA PHE A 541 13.41 7.52 21.28
C PHE A 541 13.58 6.92 19.88
N ASP A 542 14.54 7.46 19.12
CA ASP A 542 15.04 6.77 17.95
C ASP A 542 15.91 5.56 18.33
N TYR A 543 16.37 4.80 17.34
CA TYR A 543 17.19 3.61 17.59
C TYR A 543 18.53 3.94 18.29
N SER A 544 19.05 5.16 18.14
CA SER A 544 20.33 5.57 18.73
C SER A 544 20.22 6.25 20.10
N ASP A 545 19.01 6.54 20.58
CA ASP A 545 18.71 7.31 21.80
C ASP A 545 19.21 8.78 21.76
N GLU A 546 19.33 9.36 20.57
CA GLU A 546 19.79 10.74 20.37
C GLU A 546 18.66 11.69 19.95
N LEU A 547 17.53 11.13 19.52
CA LEU A 547 16.39 11.88 19.03
C LEU A 547 15.11 11.48 19.75
N ILE A 548 14.19 12.43 19.88
CA ILE A 548 12.87 12.20 20.47
C ILE A 548 11.80 12.61 19.47
N LEU A 549 10.82 11.72 19.27
CA LEU A 549 9.59 12.05 18.57
C LEU A 549 8.45 12.17 19.59
N SER A 550 7.85 13.36 19.69
CA SER A 550 6.70 13.61 20.56
C SER A 550 5.73 14.57 19.88
N ASP A 551 4.45 14.22 19.88
CA ASP A 551 3.35 15.01 19.32
C ASP A 551 3.56 15.44 17.85
N GLY A 552 4.25 14.61 17.07
CA GLY A 552 4.62 14.89 15.68
C GLY A 552 5.82 15.83 15.52
N VAL A 553 6.52 16.17 16.60
CA VAL A 553 7.71 17.03 16.59
C VAL A 553 8.94 16.18 16.88
N LEU A 554 9.95 16.33 16.03
CA LEU A 554 11.24 15.66 16.14
C LEU A 554 12.25 16.61 16.81
N TRP A 555 12.87 16.14 17.88
CA TRP A 555 13.82 16.88 18.69
C TRP A 555 15.19 16.22 18.67
N ASP A 556 16.24 17.04 18.64
CA ASP A 556 17.61 16.65 18.95
C ASP A 556 17.82 16.77 20.46
N ILE A 557 18.23 15.68 21.12
CA ILE A 557 18.50 15.69 22.56
C ILE A 557 19.73 16.54 22.88
N ARG A 558 20.79 16.44 22.08
CA ARG A 558 22.06 17.11 22.36
C ARG A 558 21.94 18.61 22.19
N SER A 559 21.25 19.05 21.13
CA SER A 559 21.09 20.48 20.86
C SER A 559 19.86 21.09 21.52
N ARG A 560 18.94 20.27 22.05
CA ARG A 560 17.62 20.68 22.57
C ARG A 560 16.76 21.47 21.59
N ASN A 561 17.01 21.31 20.29
CA ASN A 561 16.28 22.04 19.25
C ASN A 561 15.30 21.13 18.51
N ILE A 562 14.26 21.76 17.96
CA ILE A 562 13.35 21.10 17.01
C ILE A 562 14.11 20.91 15.69
N ILE A 563 14.21 19.66 15.24
CA ILE A 563 14.74 19.33 13.92
C ILE A 563 13.65 19.55 12.87
N HIS A 564 12.47 18.96 13.09
CA HIS A 564 11.37 19.01 12.13
C HIS A 564 10.02 18.80 12.82
N LYS A 565 8.96 19.34 12.21
CA LYS A 565 7.57 19.04 12.58
C LYS A 565 6.90 18.27 11.45
N LEU A 566 6.40 17.10 11.77
CA LEU A 566 5.62 16.26 10.87
C LEU A 566 4.20 16.81 10.74
N ASP A 567 3.68 16.74 9.52
CA ASP A 567 2.31 17.14 9.23
C ASP A 567 1.29 16.19 9.88
N LYS A 568 0.17 16.75 10.34
CA LYS A 568 -0.87 16.00 11.04
C LYS A 568 -1.84 15.29 10.09
N PHE A 569 -1.52 14.08 9.65
CA PHE A 569 -2.42 13.28 8.80
C PHE A 569 -3.49 12.48 9.56
N ASN A 570 -3.32 12.30 10.87
CA ASN A 570 -4.26 11.57 11.72
C ASN A 570 -4.55 12.32 13.04
N SER A 571 -5.56 11.90 13.79
CA SER A 571 -5.95 12.53 15.06
C SER A 571 -5.45 11.82 16.31
N SER A 572 -4.94 10.59 16.18
CA SER A 572 -4.77 9.66 17.30
C SER A 572 -3.33 9.50 17.77
N PHE A 573 -2.38 9.28 16.85
CA PHE A 573 -1.00 8.89 17.18
C PHE A 573 0.04 9.73 16.42
N ASN A 574 1.13 10.06 17.10
CA ASN A 574 2.25 10.84 16.57
C ASN A 574 3.18 10.06 15.64
N GLY A 575 3.34 8.75 15.85
CA GLY A 575 4.20 7.88 15.03
C GLY A 575 5.34 7.23 15.82
N LEU A 576 6.08 6.34 15.17
CA LEU A 576 7.21 5.59 15.76
C LEU A 576 8.38 5.54 14.79
N PHE A 577 9.61 5.49 15.30
CA PHE A 577 10.78 5.24 14.46
C PHE A 577 10.81 3.81 13.97
N HIS A 578 11.08 3.62 12.67
CA HIS A 578 11.34 2.30 12.13
C HIS A 578 12.72 1.81 12.63
N PRO A 579 12.89 0.53 12.99
CA PRO A 579 14.17 -0.01 13.48
C PRO A 579 15.37 0.10 12.54
N ASN A 580 15.16 0.53 11.28
CA ASN A 580 16.26 0.79 10.32
C ASN A 580 16.94 2.14 10.56
N GLY A 581 16.38 3.00 11.43
CA GLY A 581 16.91 4.33 11.73
C GLY A 581 16.78 5.34 10.59
N ARG A 582 15.95 5.07 9.57
CA ARG A 582 15.82 5.92 8.37
C ARG A 582 14.40 6.36 8.06
N GLU A 583 13.41 5.80 8.75
CA GLU A 583 12.00 6.02 8.46
C GLU A 583 11.23 6.24 9.75
N ILE A 584 10.20 7.07 9.69
CA ILE A 584 9.23 7.30 10.76
C ILE A 584 7.88 6.82 10.25
N VAL A 585 7.26 5.90 10.98
CA VAL A 585 5.93 5.38 10.63
C VAL A 585 4.88 6.17 11.39
N CYS A 586 4.14 7.00 10.65
CA CYS A 586 3.07 7.85 11.15
C CYS A 586 1.72 7.27 10.72
N ASN A 587 1.19 6.28 11.46
CA ASN A 587 -0.08 5.63 11.14
C ASN A 587 -0.13 5.03 9.72
N THR A 588 -0.72 5.73 8.75
CA THR A 588 -0.86 5.31 7.35
C THR A 588 0.31 5.74 6.49
N GLU A 589 1.13 6.67 6.99
CA GLU A 589 2.23 7.31 6.27
C GLU A 589 3.60 6.80 6.74
N ILE A 590 4.57 6.74 5.82
CA ILE A 590 5.98 6.46 6.13
C ILE A 590 6.80 7.67 5.69
N VAL A 591 7.44 8.36 6.64
CA VAL A 591 8.25 9.54 6.37
C VAL A 591 9.73 9.15 6.36
N SER A 592 10.44 9.49 5.30
CA SER A 592 11.89 9.36 5.24
C SER A 592 12.56 10.37 6.18
N PHE A 593 13.47 9.89 7.02
CA PHE A 593 14.21 10.70 7.98
C PHE A 593 15.18 11.68 7.32
N LEU A 594 15.73 11.35 6.14
CA LEU A 594 16.72 12.19 5.44
C LEU A 594 16.10 13.34 4.66
N SER A 595 14.94 13.10 4.06
CA SER A 595 14.28 14.05 3.17
C SER A 595 13.04 14.68 3.77
N PHE A 596 12.53 14.14 4.89
CA PHE A 596 11.21 14.42 5.47
C PHE A 596 10.06 14.30 4.46
N ARG A 597 10.31 13.60 3.36
CA ARG A 597 9.32 13.29 2.32
C ARG A 597 8.57 12.02 2.69
N LEU A 598 7.31 11.96 2.27
CA LEU A 598 6.39 10.85 2.53
C LEU A 598 6.71 9.59 1.70
#